data_AF-A0AA90UM34-F1
#
_entry.id   AF-A0AA90UM34-F1
#
_cell.length_a   1.000
_cell.length_b   1.000
_cell.length_c   1.000
_cell.angle_alpha   90.00
_cell.angle_beta   90.00
_cell.angle_gamma   90.00
#
_symmetry.space_group_name_H-M   'P 1'
#
loop_
_entity.id
_entity.type
_entity.pdbx_description
1 polymer ?
#
loop_
_entity_poly.entity_id
_entity_poly.type
_entity_poly.pdbx_seq_one_letter_code
_entity_poly.pdbx_strand_id
1 'polypeptide(L)'
;MKKNLDLNRLGMVIRWDVLNNWTYNLGIIAGLAICFSIANIIRLYRISGFIAASHELDALTDSYKKSAYMFFGFISFMVIYVLASCIFRNMKTKLQRESFLMLPATNLEKYVARFLVVTVGGLVTLLGALVISDIIQLIFSFFITPGFHISLTWPVLSHTIFALSPIDNSWQTILAVYSFLIFAHSFATLGGAFYRKFPVLLTACTGLALCLILGYIINELGEAGWLDFVGTLHIEEGSSAQYCAVFTSSAVFLALAAFNYWASYKLFTRMQVICNKWINI
;
A
#
# COMPACT_ATOMS: atom_id res chain seq x y z
N MET A 1 -24.37 20.95 20.97
CA MET A 1 -24.28 20.70 19.51
C MET A 1 -23.01 19.92 19.20
N LYS A 2 -23.12 18.63 18.85
CA LYS A 2 -21.98 17.85 18.35
C LYS A 2 -21.60 18.40 16.98
N LYS A 3 -20.42 19.02 16.84
CA LYS A 3 -19.89 19.39 15.52
C LYS A 3 -19.47 18.10 14.81
N ASN A 4 -20.41 17.56 14.05
CA ASN A 4 -20.16 16.52 13.07
C ASN A 4 -19.26 17.13 12.00
N LEU A 5 -18.03 16.64 11.90
CA LEU A 5 -17.04 16.87 10.83
C LEU A 5 -17.20 18.18 10.03
N ASP A 6 -16.33 19.16 10.28
CA ASP A 6 -16.24 20.37 9.48
C ASP A 6 -15.14 20.23 8.41
N LEU A 7 -15.52 20.24 7.13
CA LEU A 7 -14.60 20.07 6.00
C LEU A 7 -13.58 21.20 5.88
N ASN A 8 -13.93 22.43 6.26
CA ASN A 8 -12.98 23.55 6.23
C ASN A 8 -11.90 23.35 7.30
N ARG A 9 -12.31 22.95 8.51
CA ARG A 9 -11.37 22.62 9.59
C ARG A 9 -10.50 21.41 9.24
N LEU A 10 -11.09 20.37 8.64
CA LEU A 10 -10.34 19.21 8.14
C LEU A 10 -9.29 19.62 7.10
N GLY A 11 -9.67 20.42 6.10
CA GLY A 11 -8.78 20.91 5.06
C GLY A 11 -7.62 21.73 5.62
N MET A 12 -7.87 22.58 6.63
CA MET A 12 -6.81 23.32 7.33
C MET A 12 -5.84 22.39 8.06
N VAL A 13 -6.32 21.32 8.71
CA VAL A 13 -5.44 20.34 9.37
C VAL A 13 -4.59 19.58 8.35
N ILE A 14 -5.18 19.14 7.23
CA ILE A 14 -4.45 18.48 6.14
C ILE A 14 -3.37 19.41 5.58
N ARG A 15 -3.72 20.66 5.26
CA ARG A 15 -2.77 21.65 4.75
C ARG A 15 -1.63 21.89 5.74
N TRP A 16 -1.94 22.07 7.02
CA TRP A 16 -0.94 22.24 8.07
C TRP A 16 0.02 21.05 8.11
N ASP A 17 -0.51 19.83 8.05
CA ASP A 17 0.28 18.61 8.14
C ASP A 17 1.18 18.40 6.92
N VAL A 18 0.67 18.65 5.71
CA VAL A 18 1.44 18.56 4.46
C VAL A 18 2.56 19.60 4.44
N LEU A 19 2.26 20.86 4.79
CA LEU A 19 3.26 21.93 4.80
C LEU A 19 4.34 21.70 5.86
N ASN A 20 3.98 21.20 7.04
CA ASN A 20 4.96 20.94 8.09
C ASN A 20 5.90 19.76 7.76
N ASN A 21 5.51 18.88 6.84
CA ASN A 21 6.28 17.71 6.42
C ASN A 21 6.73 17.76 4.94
N TRP A 22 6.68 18.92 4.29
CA TRP A 22 6.87 19.03 2.83
C TRP A 22 8.25 18.55 2.35
N THR A 23 9.33 18.95 3.03
CA THR A 23 10.71 18.53 2.71
C THR A 23 10.89 17.02 2.81
N TYR A 24 10.30 16.43 3.84
CA TYR A 24 10.31 15.00 4.04
C TYR A 24 9.56 14.27 2.92
N ASN A 25 8.38 14.78 2.53
CA ASN A 25 7.60 14.18 1.43
C ASN A 25 8.37 14.28 0.09
N LEU A 26 9.05 15.40 -0.18
CA LEU A 26 9.93 15.53 -1.34
C LEU A 26 11.10 14.54 -1.31
N GLY A 27 11.68 14.32 -0.12
CA GLY A 27 12.73 13.31 0.07
C GLY A 27 12.24 11.89 -0.29
N ILE A 28 11.01 11.53 0.09
CA ILE A 28 10.41 10.26 -0.33
C ILE A 28 10.23 10.21 -1.84
N ILE A 29 9.65 11.25 -2.46
CA ILE A 29 9.43 11.30 -3.90
C ILE A 29 10.75 11.11 -4.65
N ALA A 30 11.80 11.85 -4.27
CA ALA A 30 13.12 11.76 -4.88
C ALA A 30 13.74 10.37 -4.70
N GLY A 31 13.69 9.80 -3.50
CA GLY A 31 14.22 8.46 -3.22
C GLY A 31 13.50 7.37 -4.03
N LEU A 32 12.18 7.43 -4.13
CA LEU A 32 11.38 6.51 -4.94
C LEU A 32 11.64 6.69 -6.44
N ALA A 33 11.74 7.93 -6.91
CA ALA A 33 12.04 8.22 -8.31
C ALA A 33 13.41 7.66 -8.71
N ILE A 34 14.44 7.81 -7.86
CA ILE A 34 15.76 7.22 -8.07
C ILE A 34 15.68 5.69 -8.10
N CYS A 35 14.98 5.09 -7.13
CA CYS A 35 14.81 3.63 -7.06
C CYS A 35 14.15 3.06 -8.32
N PHE A 36 13.04 3.67 -8.77
CA PHE A 36 12.35 3.28 -9.99
C PHE A 36 13.21 3.51 -11.24
N SER A 37 13.94 4.64 -11.30
CA SER A 37 14.80 4.96 -12.45
C SER A 37 15.91 3.94 -12.61
N ILE A 38 16.62 3.60 -11.51
CA ILE A 38 17.70 2.60 -11.54
C ILE A 38 17.14 1.24 -11.99
N ALA A 39 16.01 0.80 -11.44
CA ALA A 39 15.39 -0.46 -11.84
C ALA A 39 15.01 -0.49 -13.32
N ASN A 40 14.43 0.60 -13.83
CA ASN A 40 14.01 0.69 -15.22
C ASN A 40 15.19 0.82 -16.20
N ILE A 41 16.26 1.51 -15.82
CA ILE A 41 17.50 1.60 -16.61
C ILE A 41 18.21 0.24 -16.68
N ILE A 42 18.29 -0.49 -15.57
CA ILE A 42 18.87 -1.85 -15.56
C ILE A 42 18.07 -2.78 -16.49
N ARG A 43 16.74 -2.70 -16.45
CA ARG A 43 15.88 -3.46 -17.37
C ARG A 43 16.12 -3.07 -18.83
N LEU A 44 16.21 -1.77 -19.10
CA LEU A 44 16.45 -1.24 -20.44
C LEU A 44 17.79 -1.73 -21.01
N TYR A 45 18.84 -1.73 -20.20
CA TYR A 45 20.16 -2.26 -20.58
C TYR A 45 20.15 -3.78 -20.84
N ARG A 46 19.34 -4.56 -20.12
CA ARG A 46 19.20 -5.99 -20.42
C ARG A 46 18.51 -6.24 -21.76
N ILE A 47 17.51 -5.44 -22.08
CA ILE A 47 16.76 -5.56 -23.33
C ILE A 47 17.57 -5.06 -24.51
N SER A 48 18.40 -4.02 -24.35
CA SER A 48 19.27 -3.53 -25.42
C SER A 48 20.21 -4.63 -25.97
N GLY A 49 20.80 -5.44 -25.08
CA GLY A 49 21.63 -6.57 -25.46
C GLY A 49 20.87 -7.68 -26.20
N PHE A 50 19.57 -7.81 -25.95
CA PHE A 50 18.71 -8.81 -26.56
C PHE A 50 18.08 -8.35 -27.89
N ILE A 51 17.76 -7.06 -28.04
CA ILE A 51 17.36 -6.43 -29.31
C ILE A 51 18.49 -6.55 -30.35
N ALA A 52 19.74 -6.42 -29.93
CA ALA A 52 20.89 -6.64 -30.81
C ALA A 52 21.00 -8.11 -31.31
N ALA A 53 20.36 -9.05 -30.62
CA ALA A 53 20.44 -10.50 -30.90
C ALA A 53 19.17 -11.08 -31.54
N SER A 54 18.03 -10.39 -31.49
CA SER A 54 16.71 -10.91 -31.91
C SER A 54 15.88 -9.82 -32.60
N HIS A 55 15.16 -10.18 -33.67
CA HIS A 55 14.35 -9.25 -34.47
C HIS A 55 12.88 -9.09 -33.98
N GLU A 56 12.52 -9.64 -32.81
CA GLU A 56 11.15 -9.61 -32.27
C GLU A 56 10.92 -8.46 -31.27
N LEU A 57 10.72 -7.24 -31.77
CA LEU A 57 10.59 -6.04 -30.93
C LEU A 57 9.32 -6.02 -30.06
N ASP A 58 8.21 -6.56 -30.54
CA ASP A 58 6.91 -6.46 -29.86
C ASP A 58 6.84 -7.33 -28.60
N ALA A 59 7.33 -8.58 -28.67
CA ALA A 59 7.37 -9.49 -27.52
C ALA A 59 8.28 -8.96 -26.40
N LEU A 60 9.41 -8.33 -26.76
CA LEU A 60 10.31 -7.71 -25.79
C LEU A 60 9.69 -6.47 -25.15
N THR A 61 8.93 -5.70 -25.91
CA THR A 61 8.21 -4.52 -25.42
C THR A 61 7.17 -4.91 -24.39
N ASP A 62 6.41 -5.98 -24.63
CA ASP A 62 5.43 -6.49 -23.67
C ASP A 62 6.11 -7.01 -22.39
N SER A 63 7.17 -7.81 -22.55
CA SER A 63 7.96 -8.32 -21.42
C SER A 63 8.56 -7.20 -20.56
N TYR A 64 9.06 -6.12 -21.18
CA TYR A 64 9.53 -4.93 -20.49
C TYR A 64 8.45 -4.28 -19.63
N LYS A 65 7.29 -3.98 -20.25
CA LYS A 65 6.15 -3.36 -19.57
C LYS A 65 5.68 -4.23 -18.41
N LYS A 66 5.55 -5.54 -18.64
CA LYS A 66 5.15 -6.54 -17.65
C LYS A 66 6.06 -6.55 -16.43
N SER A 67 7.36 -6.64 -16.65
CA SER A 67 8.34 -6.55 -15.56
C SER A 67 8.26 -5.22 -14.80
N ALA A 68 8.09 -4.11 -15.52
CA ALA A 68 8.04 -2.77 -14.93
C ALA A 68 6.81 -2.56 -14.04
N TYR A 69 5.60 -2.87 -14.52
CA TYR A 69 4.38 -2.66 -13.74
C TYR A 69 4.26 -3.64 -12.57
N MET A 70 4.72 -4.90 -12.69
CA MET A 70 4.74 -5.84 -11.57
C MET A 70 5.65 -5.34 -10.44
N PHE A 71 6.84 -4.86 -10.78
CA PHE A 71 7.76 -4.28 -9.80
C PHE A 71 7.23 -3.00 -9.17
N PHE A 72 6.63 -2.12 -9.98
CA PHE A 72 6.00 -0.91 -9.47
C PHE A 72 4.87 -1.24 -8.49
N GLY A 73 4.02 -2.22 -8.83
CA GLY A 73 2.95 -2.70 -7.96
C GLY A 73 3.48 -3.23 -6.62
N PHE A 74 4.53 -4.05 -6.65
CA PHE A 74 5.18 -4.58 -5.43
C PHE A 74 5.75 -3.48 -4.54
N ILE A 75 6.53 -2.55 -5.12
CA ILE A 75 7.11 -1.44 -4.35
C ILE A 75 6.01 -0.50 -3.84
N SER A 76 4.98 -0.22 -4.64
CA SER A 76 3.85 0.61 -4.22
C SER A 76 3.12 0.01 -3.02
N PHE A 77 2.88 -1.31 -3.03
CA PHE A 77 2.31 -2.01 -1.88
C PHE A 77 3.18 -1.86 -0.63
N MET A 78 4.50 -2.05 -0.75
CA MET A 78 5.44 -1.86 0.36
C MET A 78 5.43 -0.43 0.90
N VAL A 79 5.46 0.58 0.02
CA VAL A 79 5.45 2.00 0.41
C VAL A 79 4.15 2.36 1.10
N ILE A 80 3.00 1.95 0.56
CA ILE A 80 1.68 2.18 1.15
C ILE A 80 1.61 1.53 2.54
N TYR A 81 2.10 0.29 2.68
CA TYR A 81 2.17 -0.40 3.97
C TYR A 81 3.04 0.37 4.99
N VAL A 82 4.23 0.82 4.59
CA VAL A 82 5.15 1.60 5.45
C VAL A 82 4.53 2.93 5.86
N LEU A 83 3.89 3.64 4.94
CA LEU A 83 3.22 4.91 5.22
C LEU A 83 2.04 4.71 6.19
N ALA A 84 1.24 3.65 6.00
CA ALA A 84 0.14 3.25 6.88
C ALA A 84 0.64 2.93 8.30
N SER A 85 1.68 2.13 8.44
CA SER A 85 2.34 1.86 9.72
C SER A 85 2.96 3.11 10.36
N CYS A 86 3.24 4.14 9.58
CA CYS A 86 3.75 5.43 10.06
C CYS A 86 2.65 6.51 10.19
N ILE A 87 1.37 6.12 10.33
CA ILE A 87 0.23 7.05 10.34
C ILE A 87 0.37 8.19 11.35
N PHE A 88 1.01 7.97 12.50
CA PHE A 88 1.23 8.99 13.54
C PHE A 88 2.69 9.44 13.66
N ARG A 89 3.44 9.45 12.56
CA ARG A 89 4.81 9.98 12.53
C ARG A 89 4.90 11.43 13.03
N ASN A 90 3.88 12.25 12.77
CA ASN A 90 3.78 13.61 13.27
C ASN A 90 3.54 13.72 14.80
N MET A 91 3.51 12.60 15.52
CA MET A 91 3.42 12.55 16.98
C MET A 91 4.61 11.79 17.60
N LYS A 92 5.73 11.68 16.88
CA LYS A 92 6.93 10.93 17.31
C LYS A 92 7.61 11.61 18.51
N THR A 93 7.77 12.92 18.45
CA THR A 93 8.36 13.72 19.54
C THR A 93 7.27 14.37 20.40
N LYS A 94 7.61 14.74 21.65
CA LYS A 94 6.68 15.42 22.57
C LYS A 94 6.15 16.72 21.95
N LEU A 95 7.04 17.55 21.40
CA LEU A 95 6.68 18.84 20.81
C LEU A 95 5.76 18.68 19.60
N GLN A 96 6.05 17.74 18.69
CA GLN A 96 5.18 17.49 17.54
C GLN A 96 3.81 16.97 17.98
N ARG A 97 3.78 16.06 18.95
CA ARG A 97 2.54 15.52 19.51
C ARG A 97 1.69 16.60 20.16
N GLU A 98 2.30 17.45 20.97
CA GLU A 98 1.63 18.60 21.58
C GLU A 98 1.08 19.55 20.51
N SER A 99 1.90 19.94 19.52
CA SER A 99 1.47 20.82 18.44
C SER A 99 0.27 20.28 17.67
N PHE A 100 0.23 18.97 17.41
CA PHE A 100 -0.86 18.32 16.70
C PHE A 100 -2.12 18.17 17.56
N LEU A 101 -1.97 17.75 18.81
CA LEU A 101 -3.11 17.56 19.72
C LEU A 101 -3.74 18.89 20.14
N MET A 102 -2.98 19.99 20.13
CA MET A 102 -3.46 21.34 20.43
C MET A 102 -4.14 22.06 19.25
N LEU A 103 -4.13 21.49 18.04
CA LEU A 103 -4.89 22.07 16.92
C LEU A 103 -6.38 22.19 17.29
N PRO A 104 -7.07 23.28 16.92
CA PRO A 104 -8.49 23.52 17.21
C PRO A 104 -9.44 22.67 16.32
N ALA A 105 -9.14 21.38 16.22
CA ALA A 105 -9.85 20.36 15.46
C ALA A 105 -10.34 19.24 16.40
N THR A 106 -11.46 18.61 16.04
CA THR A 106 -11.96 17.42 16.74
C THR A 106 -11.01 16.24 16.53
N ASN A 107 -11.08 15.23 17.41
CA ASN A 107 -10.28 14.02 17.25
C ASN A 107 -10.60 13.28 15.95
N LEU A 108 -11.86 13.32 15.50
CA LEU A 108 -12.26 12.73 14.23
C LEU A 108 -11.57 13.44 13.06
N GLU A 109 -11.63 14.78 13.00
CA GLU A 109 -10.98 15.56 11.94
C GLU A 109 -9.46 15.33 11.91
N LYS A 110 -8.81 15.30 13.09
CA LYS A 110 -7.37 15.00 13.21
C LYS A 110 -7.03 13.62 12.67
N TYR A 111 -7.80 12.60 13.05
CA TYR A 111 -7.58 11.23 12.58
C TYR A 111 -7.80 11.11 11.07
N VAL A 112 -8.92 11.64 10.56
CA VAL A 112 -9.25 11.61 9.13
C VAL A 112 -8.21 12.37 8.32
N ALA A 113 -7.70 13.51 8.81
CA ALA A 113 -6.62 14.23 8.16
C ALA A 113 -5.37 13.35 8.01
N ARG A 114 -4.95 12.66 9.09
CA ARG A 114 -3.80 11.75 9.05
C ARG A 114 -4.01 10.56 8.14
N PHE A 115 -5.20 9.98 8.20
CA PHE A 115 -5.59 8.89 7.31
C PHE A 115 -5.50 9.31 5.83
N LEU A 116 -6.05 10.48 5.48
CA LEU A 116 -6.02 11.02 4.11
C LEU A 116 -4.61 11.39 3.65
N VAL A 117 -3.79 12.01 4.50
CA VAL A 117 -2.39 12.35 4.17
C VAL A 117 -1.57 11.10 3.88
N VAL A 118 -1.81 10.01 4.62
CA VAL A 118 -1.08 8.75 4.47
C VAL A 118 -1.55 7.96 3.26
N THR A 119 -2.86 7.93 3.01
CA THR A 119 -3.47 7.22 1.87
C THR A 119 -3.33 8.02 0.58
N VAL A 120 -4.09 9.10 0.45
CA VAL A 120 -4.13 9.96 -0.74
C VAL A 120 -2.79 10.64 -0.97
N GLY A 121 -2.17 11.18 0.07
CA GLY A 121 -0.83 11.79 -0.06
C GLY A 121 0.25 10.76 -0.41
N GLY A 122 0.12 9.51 0.05
CA GLY A 122 0.97 8.40 -0.37
C GLY A 122 0.82 8.05 -1.85
N LEU A 123 -0.42 8.02 -2.36
CA LEU A 123 -0.69 7.81 -3.79
C LEU A 123 -0.13 8.94 -4.65
N VAL A 124 -0.31 10.21 -4.23
CA VAL A 124 0.28 11.37 -4.93
C VAL A 124 1.80 11.29 -4.95
N THR A 125 2.41 10.84 -3.85
CA THR A 125 3.87 10.63 -3.75
C THR A 125 4.35 9.56 -4.74
N LEU A 126 3.65 8.43 -4.84
CA LEU A 126 3.95 7.37 -5.79
C LEU A 126 3.79 7.81 -7.25
N LEU A 127 2.72 8.56 -7.56
CA LEU A 127 2.49 9.10 -8.90
C LEU A 127 3.57 10.11 -9.29
N GLY A 128 3.94 11.02 -8.38
CA GLY A 128 5.04 11.96 -8.61
C GLY A 128 6.36 11.24 -8.88
N ALA A 129 6.67 10.20 -8.10
CA ALA A 129 7.87 9.39 -8.29
C ALA A 129 7.86 8.61 -9.61
N LEU A 130 6.72 8.07 -10.03
CA LEU A 130 6.55 7.37 -11.31
C LEU A 130 6.83 8.31 -12.48
N VAL A 131 6.22 9.50 -12.50
CA VAL A 131 6.39 10.48 -13.59
C VAL A 131 7.84 10.94 -13.69
N ILE A 132 8.48 11.29 -12.56
CA ILE A 132 9.89 11.68 -12.56
C ILE A 132 10.77 10.54 -13.05
N SER A 133 10.50 9.31 -12.60
CA SER A 133 11.26 8.13 -13.02
C SER A 133 11.11 7.83 -14.51
N ASP A 134 9.93 8.04 -15.09
CA ASP A 134 9.66 7.82 -16.51
C ASP A 134 10.43 8.85 -17.36
N ILE A 135 10.47 10.12 -16.93
CA ILE A 135 11.27 11.16 -17.60
C ILE A 135 12.76 10.79 -17.59
N ILE A 136 13.30 10.34 -16.44
CA ILE A 136 14.70 9.93 -16.33
C ILE A 136 14.97 8.73 -17.24
N GLN A 137 14.14 7.69 -17.20
CA GLN A 137 14.31 6.51 -18.05
C GLN A 137 14.21 6.86 -19.54
N LEU A 138 13.31 7.78 -19.93
CA LEU A 138 13.20 8.26 -21.30
C LEU A 138 14.49 8.93 -21.76
N ILE A 139 15.09 9.80 -20.94
CA ILE A 139 16.38 10.44 -21.24
C ILE A 139 17.47 9.38 -21.46
N PHE A 140 17.58 8.39 -20.56
CA PHE A 140 18.57 7.32 -20.68
C PHE A 140 18.33 6.41 -21.90
N SER A 141 17.08 6.25 -22.33
CA SER A 141 16.77 5.45 -23.52
C SER A 141 17.37 6.01 -24.81
N PHE A 142 17.53 7.33 -24.92
CA PHE A 142 18.22 7.96 -26.06
C PHE A 142 19.71 7.59 -26.14
N PHE A 143 20.34 7.31 -25.00
CA PHE A 143 21.76 6.97 -24.95
C PHE A 143 22.01 5.46 -25.06
N ILE A 144 21.19 4.63 -24.42
CA ILE A 144 21.43 3.18 -24.30
C ILE A 144 20.85 2.41 -25.48
N THR A 145 19.68 2.82 -25.98
CA THR A 145 18.93 2.12 -27.04
C THR A 145 18.42 3.11 -28.08
N PRO A 146 19.30 3.64 -28.96
CA PRO A 146 18.87 4.50 -30.06
C PRO A 146 17.91 3.70 -30.96
N GLY A 147 16.61 4.04 -30.93
CA GLY A 147 15.55 3.35 -31.66
C GLY A 147 14.48 2.66 -30.80
N PHE A 148 14.69 2.54 -29.48
CA PHE A 148 13.69 2.00 -28.55
C PHE A 148 13.40 3.01 -27.43
N HIS A 149 12.26 3.70 -27.55
CA HIS A 149 11.79 4.71 -26.60
C HIS A 149 10.38 4.36 -26.17
N ILE A 150 10.18 4.20 -24.86
CA ILE A 150 8.88 3.84 -24.32
C ILE A 150 8.62 4.55 -23.00
N SER A 151 7.41 5.07 -22.87
CA SER A 151 6.89 5.60 -21.60
C SER A 151 6.26 4.46 -20.82
N LEU A 152 6.62 4.37 -19.54
CA LEU A 152 6.10 3.41 -18.58
C LEU A 152 4.94 3.97 -17.76
N THR A 153 4.73 5.28 -17.72
CA THR A 153 3.69 5.89 -16.86
C THR A 153 2.31 5.32 -17.14
N TRP A 154 1.87 5.30 -18.40
CA TRP A 154 0.53 4.80 -18.75
C TRP A 154 0.39 3.29 -18.56
N PRO A 155 1.30 2.41 -19.05
CA PRO A 155 1.23 0.98 -18.78
C PRO A 155 1.23 0.65 -17.29
N VAL A 156 2.04 1.34 -16.49
CA VAL A 156 2.04 1.16 -15.04
C VAL A 156 0.70 1.59 -14.46
N LEU A 157 0.18 2.77 -14.81
CA LEU A 157 -1.07 3.27 -14.27
C LEU A 157 -2.27 2.37 -14.64
N SER A 158 -2.34 1.94 -15.89
CA SER A 158 -3.39 1.05 -16.38
C SER A 158 -3.32 -0.32 -15.70
N HIS A 159 -2.13 -0.90 -15.53
CA HIS A 159 -1.97 -2.25 -15.00
C HIS A 159 -1.82 -2.34 -13.46
N THR A 160 -1.55 -1.23 -12.78
CA THR A 160 -1.39 -1.22 -11.30
C THR A 160 -2.50 -0.49 -10.57
N ILE A 161 -3.13 0.53 -11.17
CA ILE A 161 -4.17 1.35 -10.52
C ILE A 161 -5.56 1.05 -11.07
N PHE A 162 -5.73 0.93 -12.39
CA PHE A 162 -7.06 0.79 -13.00
C PHE A 162 -7.43 -0.63 -13.35
N ALA A 163 -6.45 -1.49 -13.58
CA ALA A 163 -6.63 -2.89 -13.85
C ALA A 163 -5.38 -3.59 -13.33
N LEU A 164 -5.39 -4.03 -12.07
CA LEU A 164 -4.78 -5.33 -11.83
C LEU A 164 -5.51 -6.27 -12.80
N SER A 165 -4.91 -6.51 -13.96
CA SER A 165 -5.20 -7.60 -14.87
C SER A 165 -4.23 -8.70 -14.44
N PRO A 166 -4.54 -9.43 -13.36
CA PRO A 166 -3.69 -10.52 -12.93
C PRO A 166 -3.98 -11.66 -13.87
N ILE A 167 -3.35 -11.67 -15.04
CA ILE A 167 -3.19 -12.86 -15.88
C ILE A 167 -4.50 -13.35 -16.54
N ASP A 168 -5.68 -13.07 -15.98
CA ASP A 168 -7.02 -13.23 -16.53
C ASP A 168 -7.96 -12.19 -15.90
N ASN A 169 -8.72 -11.46 -16.72
CA ASN A 169 -9.61 -10.36 -16.32
C ASN A 169 -10.87 -10.84 -15.57
N SER A 170 -10.72 -11.65 -14.52
CA SER A 170 -11.84 -12.06 -13.70
C SER A 170 -12.08 -11.04 -12.57
N TRP A 171 -13.33 -10.58 -12.46
CA TRP A 171 -13.76 -9.69 -11.37
C TRP A 171 -13.51 -10.30 -9.98
N GLN A 172 -13.41 -11.62 -9.90
CA GLN A 172 -13.12 -12.39 -8.69
C GLN A 172 -11.71 -12.08 -8.17
N THR A 173 -10.70 -12.10 -9.04
CA THR A 173 -9.32 -11.83 -8.64
C THR A 173 -9.15 -10.37 -8.24
N ILE A 174 -9.84 -9.45 -8.94
CA ILE A 174 -9.90 -8.04 -8.55
C ILE A 174 -10.45 -7.91 -7.13
N LEU A 175 -11.61 -8.51 -6.84
CA LEU A 175 -12.23 -8.44 -5.52
C LEU A 175 -11.33 -9.02 -4.41
N ALA A 176 -10.73 -10.19 -4.64
CA ALA A 176 -9.85 -10.83 -3.69
C ALA A 176 -8.59 -9.99 -3.41
N VAL A 177 -7.94 -9.46 -4.45
CA VAL A 177 -6.73 -8.65 -4.30
C VAL A 177 -7.04 -7.33 -3.62
N TYR A 178 -8.08 -6.60 -4.03
CA TYR A 178 -8.40 -5.31 -3.41
C TYR A 178 -8.87 -5.45 -1.97
N SER A 179 -9.67 -6.47 -1.65
CA SER A 179 -10.06 -6.74 -0.26
C SER A 179 -8.85 -7.05 0.62
N PHE A 180 -7.90 -7.85 0.12
CA PHE A 180 -6.63 -8.10 0.80
C PHE A 180 -5.78 -6.83 0.95
N LEU A 181 -5.66 -5.99 -0.09
CA LEU A 181 -4.91 -4.73 -0.02
C LEU A 181 -5.52 -3.76 1.01
N ILE A 182 -6.85 -3.64 1.05
CA ILE A 182 -7.57 -2.82 2.03
C ILE A 182 -7.33 -3.37 3.44
N PHE A 183 -7.39 -4.70 3.61
CA PHE A 183 -7.07 -5.36 4.88
C PHE A 183 -5.62 -5.08 5.30
N ALA A 184 -4.64 -5.29 4.43
CA ALA A 184 -3.22 -5.06 4.71
C ALA A 184 -2.95 -3.60 5.11
N HIS A 185 -3.54 -2.63 4.38
CA HIS A 185 -3.44 -1.21 4.72
C HIS A 185 -4.09 -0.89 6.09
N SER A 186 -5.25 -1.48 6.38
CA SER A 186 -5.93 -1.30 7.67
C SER A 186 -5.13 -1.89 8.83
N PHE A 187 -4.52 -3.06 8.64
CA PHE A 187 -3.71 -3.73 9.63
C PHE A 187 -2.45 -2.92 9.92
N ALA A 188 -1.81 -2.39 8.87
CA ALA A 188 -0.70 -1.46 9.00
C ALA A 188 -1.10 -0.18 9.74
N THR A 189 -2.26 0.39 9.43
CA THR A 189 -2.81 1.58 10.11
C THR A 189 -3.12 1.32 11.59
N LEU A 190 -3.60 0.12 11.93
CA LEU A 190 -3.81 -0.31 13.31
C LEU A 190 -2.49 -0.50 14.05
N GLY A 191 -1.53 -1.20 13.44
CA GLY A 191 -0.20 -1.39 14.02
C GLY A 191 0.54 -0.08 14.23
N GLY A 192 0.42 0.88 13.31
CA GLY A 192 0.94 2.25 13.45
C GLY A 192 0.24 3.07 14.54
N ALA A 193 -1.02 2.78 14.84
CA ALA A 193 -1.73 3.35 15.97
C ALA A 193 -1.33 2.71 17.29
N PHE A 194 -1.08 1.40 17.31
CA PHE A 194 -0.74 0.65 18.51
C PHE A 194 0.72 0.83 18.94
N TYR A 195 1.65 0.58 18.02
CA TYR A 195 3.09 0.65 18.27
C TYR A 195 3.62 2.08 18.16
N ARG A 196 4.43 2.48 19.13
CA ARG A 196 5.11 3.78 19.10
C ARG A 196 6.51 3.67 18.52
N LYS A 197 7.27 2.66 18.98
CA LYS A 197 8.64 2.42 18.55
C LYS A 197 8.64 1.37 17.44
N PHE A 198 9.37 1.64 16.36
CA PHE A 198 9.51 0.74 15.21
C PHE A 198 8.16 0.17 14.70
N PRO A 199 7.15 1.03 14.42
CA PRO A 199 5.80 0.55 14.13
C PRO A 199 5.75 -0.33 12.88
N VAL A 200 6.53 -0.02 11.84
CA VAL A 200 6.61 -0.84 10.61
C VAL A 200 7.07 -2.27 10.93
N LEU A 201 8.20 -2.41 11.63
CA LEU A 201 8.80 -3.70 11.96
C LEU A 201 7.89 -4.51 12.88
N LEU A 202 7.39 -3.90 13.96
CA LEU A 202 6.54 -4.61 14.91
C LEU A 202 5.20 -5.02 14.28
N THR A 203 4.61 -4.18 13.43
CA THR A 203 3.41 -4.56 12.66
C THR A 203 3.69 -5.76 11.76
N ALA A 204 4.80 -5.75 11.02
CA ALA A 204 5.17 -6.87 10.16
C ALA A 204 5.41 -8.16 10.97
N CYS A 205 6.14 -8.09 12.08
CA CYS A 205 6.36 -9.21 12.98
C CYS A 205 5.04 -9.75 13.57
N THR A 206 4.11 -8.87 13.97
CA THR A 206 2.78 -9.33 14.41
C THR A 206 1.97 -9.97 13.31
N GLY A 207 2.03 -9.44 12.09
CA GLY A 207 1.36 -10.04 10.94
C GLY A 207 1.89 -11.44 10.67
N LEU A 208 3.22 -11.60 10.63
CA LEU A 208 3.87 -12.90 10.45
C LEU A 208 3.50 -13.89 11.55
N ALA A 209 3.56 -13.47 12.82
CA ALA A 209 3.19 -14.33 13.95
C ALA A 209 1.72 -14.77 13.87
N LEU A 210 0.80 -13.86 13.55
CA LEU A 210 -0.62 -14.19 13.38
C LEU A 210 -0.83 -15.14 12.19
N CYS A 211 -0.16 -14.93 11.06
CA CYS A 211 -0.22 -15.83 9.91
C CYS A 211 0.26 -17.25 10.27
N LEU A 212 1.36 -17.38 11.00
CA LEU A 212 1.89 -18.68 11.43
C LEU A 212 0.94 -19.39 12.40
N ILE A 213 0.40 -18.66 13.39
CA ILE A 213 -0.55 -19.22 14.35
C ILE A 213 -1.84 -19.66 13.65
N LEU A 214 -2.39 -18.82 12.78
CA LEU A 214 -3.60 -19.16 12.01
C LEU A 214 -3.35 -20.34 11.07
N GLY A 215 -2.20 -20.36 10.38
CA GLY A 215 -1.81 -21.48 9.52
C GLY A 215 -1.70 -22.79 10.29
N TYR A 216 -1.09 -22.76 11.48
CA TYR A 216 -1.00 -23.92 12.37
C TYR A 216 -2.40 -24.41 12.81
N ILE A 217 -3.25 -23.50 13.29
CA ILE A 217 -4.63 -23.83 13.71
C ILE A 217 -5.43 -24.44 12.54
N ILE A 218 -5.33 -23.87 11.33
CA ILE A 218 -6.01 -24.38 10.14
C ILE A 218 -5.51 -25.78 9.79
N ASN A 219 -4.20 -26.04 9.87
CA ASN A 219 -3.64 -27.36 9.61
C ASN A 219 -4.17 -28.40 10.61
N GLU A 220 -4.12 -28.10 11.91
CA GLU A 220 -4.62 -29.00 12.96
C GLU A 220 -6.13 -29.27 12.84
N LEU A 221 -6.92 -28.24 12.48
CA LEU A 221 -8.35 -28.42 12.20
C LEU A 221 -8.59 -29.30 10.97
N GLY A 222 -7.72 -29.22 9.96
CA GLY A 222 -7.73 -30.08 8.78
C GLY A 222 -7.42 -31.52 9.14
N GLU A 223 -6.34 -31.76 9.88
CA GLU A 223 -5.95 -33.11 10.33
C GLU A 223 -7.01 -33.75 11.25
N ALA A 224 -7.70 -32.96 12.06
CA ALA A 224 -8.79 -33.41 12.92
C ALA A 224 -10.13 -33.60 12.18
N GLY A 225 -10.18 -33.43 10.85
CA GLY A 225 -11.37 -33.64 10.01
C GLY A 225 -12.43 -32.54 10.12
N TRP A 226 -12.18 -31.45 10.87
CA TRP A 226 -13.13 -30.34 11.03
C TRP A 226 -13.30 -29.54 9.73
N LEU A 227 -12.35 -29.63 8.79
CA LEU A 227 -12.36 -28.96 7.50
C LEU A 227 -12.66 -29.91 6.32
N ASP A 228 -13.05 -31.17 6.56
CA ASP A 228 -13.33 -32.14 5.48
C ASP A 228 -14.47 -31.69 4.54
N PHE A 229 -15.41 -30.89 5.07
CA PHE A 229 -16.44 -30.26 4.25
C PHE A 229 -15.87 -29.27 3.22
N VAL A 230 -14.71 -28.66 3.49
CA VAL A 230 -14.01 -27.79 2.54
C VAL A 230 -13.34 -28.62 1.46
N GLY A 231 -12.74 -29.77 1.83
CA GLY A 231 -12.11 -30.69 0.87
C GLY A 231 -13.11 -31.37 -0.08
N THR A 232 -14.38 -31.49 0.32
CA THR A 232 -15.45 -32.04 -0.52
C THR A 232 -16.04 -31.02 -1.50
N LEU A 233 -15.77 -29.72 -1.31
CA LEU A 233 -16.10 -28.68 -2.28
C LEU A 233 -15.14 -28.78 -3.47
N HIS A 234 -15.66 -29.10 -4.65
CA HIS A 234 -14.89 -29.09 -5.89
C HIS A 234 -14.65 -27.64 -6.32
N ILE A 235 -13.55 -27.05 -5.86
CA ILE A 235 -13.12 -25.70 -6.23
C ILE A 235 -12.39 -25.79 -7.57
N GLU A 236 -13.17 -25.86 -8.64
CA GLU A 236 -12.67 -25.71 -10.01
C GLU A 236 -12.86 -24.27 -10.49
N GLU A 237 -12.09 -23.88 -11.50
CA GLU A 237 -12.22 -22.56 -12.10
C GLU A 237 -13.61 -22.38 -12.72
N GLY A 238 -14.32 -21.34 -12.32
CA GLY A 238 -15.71 -21.08 -12.72
C GLY A 238 -16.77 -21.84 -11.91
N SER A 239 -16.39 -22.64 -10.91
CA SER A 239 -17.34 -23.35 -10.03
C SER A 239 -18.04 -22.41 -9.04
N SER A 240 -19.28 -22.74 -8.65
CA SER A 240 -20.02 -22.05 -7.58
C SER A 240 -19.24 -22.02 -6.26
N ALA A 241 -18.50 -23.09 -5.96
CA ALA A 241 -17.65 -23.19 -4.78
C ALA A 241 -16.52 -22.14 -4.79
N GLN A 242 -15.86 -21.91 -5.93
CA GLN A 242 -14.86 -20.84 -6.07
C GLN A 242 -15.45 -19.46 -5.83
N TYR A 243 -16.64 -19.16 -6.39
CA TYR A 243 -17.32 -17.89 -6.15
C TYR A 243 -17.62 -17.67 -4.66
N CYS A 244 -18.17 -18.69 -4.00
CA CYS A 244 -18.45 -18.64 -2.56
C CYS A 244 -17.17 -18.42 -1.74
N ALA A 245 -16.07 -19.09 -2.08
CA ALA A 245 -14.78 -18.94 -1.40
C ALA A 245 -14.20 -17.53 -1.56
N VAL A 246 -14.18 -16.98 -2.78
CA VAL A 246 -13.70 -15.62 -3.07
C VAL A 246 -14.56 -14.57 -2.36
N PHE A 247 -15.88 -14.71 -2.42
CA PHE A 247 -16.79 -13.76 -1.79
C PHE A 247 -16.65 -13.79 -0.26
N THR A 248 -16.63 -15.00 0.33
CA THR A 248 -16.52 -15.16 1.79
C THR A 248 -15.19 -14.65 2.30
N SER A 249 -14.07 -15.00 1.65
CA SER A 249 -12.73 -14.49 2.04
C SER A 249 -12.63 -12.97 1.89
N SER A 250 -13.15 -12.40 0.82
CA SER A 250 -13.18 -10.95 0.60
C SER A 250 -14.03 -10.23 1.66
N ALA A 251 -15.19 -10.79 2.01
CA ALA A 251 -16.06 -10.25 3.06
C ALA A 251 -15.36 -10.27 4.43
N VAL A 252 -14.65 -11.36 4.75
CA VAL A 252 -13.84 -11.46 5.98
C VAL A 252 -12.74 -10.41 6.00
N PHE A 253 -11.99 -10.24 4.91
CA PHE A 253 -10.94 -9.20 4.82
C PHE A 253 -11.51 -7.79 5.00
N LEU A 254 -12.64 -7.47 4.39
CA LEU A 254 -13.29 -6.17 4.53
C LEU A 254 -13.84 -5.94 5.95
N ALA A 255 -14.43 -6.96 6.57
CA ALA A 255 -14.90 -6.89 7.96
C ALA A 255 -13.74 -6.65 8.94
N LEU A 256 -12.65 -7.40 8.79
CA LEU A 256 -11.42 -7.18 9.56
C LEU A 256 -10.84 -5.78 9.29
N ALA A 257 -10.91 -5.29 8.06
CA ALA A 257 -10.43 -3.96 7.73
C ALA A 257 -11.25 -2.86 8.42
N ALA A 258 -12.58 -2.98 8.40
CA ALA A 258 -13.47 -2.07 9.11
C ALA A 258 -13.18 -2.06 10.62
N PHE A 259 -12.98 -3.24 11.21
CA PHE A 259 -12.59 -3.39 12.61
C PHE A 259 -11.23 -2.71 12.89
N ASN A 260 -10.22 -2.95 12.05
CA ASN A 260 -8.89 -2.38 12.21
C ASN A 260 -8.90 -0.85 12.15
N TYR A 261 -9.64 -0.24 11.21
CA TYR A 261 -9.78 1.22 11.14
C TYR A 261 -10.53 1.77 12.35
N TRP A 262 -11.62 1.13 12.77
CA TRP A 262 -12.35 1.53 13.97
C TRP A 262 -11.45 1.45 15.21
N ALA A 263 -10.71 0.35 15.37
CA ALA A 263 -9.79 0.16 16.48
C ALA A 263 -8.65 1.20 16.45
N SER A 264 -8.05 1.44 15.28
CA SER A 264 -7.03 2.47 15.09
C SER A 264 -7.51 3.86 15.52
N TYR A 265 -8.73 4.25 15.14
CA TYR A 265 -9.35 5.49 15.60
C TYR A 265 -9.58 5.50 17.12
N LYS A 266 -10.08 4.41 17.71
CA LYS A 266 -10.25 4.32 19.17
C LYS A 266 -8.93 4.45 19.92
N LEU A 267 -7.86 3.82 19.43
CA LEU A 267 -6.51 3.97 19.99
C LEU A 267 -6.07 5.44 19.93
N PHE A 268 -6.25 6.10 18.78
CA PHE A 268 -5.93 7.51 18.61
C PHE A 268 -6.61 8.41 19.65
N THR A 269 -7.92 8.23 19.89
CA THR A 269 -8.66 9.04 20.87
C THR A 269 -8.17 8.91 22.31
N ARG A 270 -7.40 7.86 22.62
CA ARG A 270 -6.84 7.60 23.95
C ARG A 270 -5.37 8.00 24.07
N MET A 271 -4.74 8.48 22.99
CA MET A 271 -3.33 8.86 23.01
C MET A 271 -3.10 10.09 23.89
N GLN A 272 -2.12 9.98 24.78
CA GLN A 272 -1.72 11.05 25.70
C GLN A 272 -0.55 11.87 25.13
N VAL A 273 -0.49 13.15 25.51
CA VAL A 273 0.61 14.07 25.14
C VAL A 273 1.96 13.57 25.67
N ILE A 274 1.98 13.13 26.93
CA ILE A 274 3.15 12.49 27.53
C ILE A 274 2.96 10.99 27.43
N CYS A 275 3.89 10.32 26.76
CA CYS A 275 3.96 8.87 26.75
C CYS A 275 5.45 8.49 26.68
N ASN A 276 5.89 7.61 27.56
CA ASN A 276 7.25 7.04 27.55
C ASN A 276 7.24 5.53 27.29
N LYS A 277 6.08 4.98 26.88
CA LYS A 277 5.86 3.56 26.64
C LYS A 277 6.25 3.15 25.21
N TRP A 278 6.33 1.84 24.99
CA TRP A 278 6.56 1.24 23.67
C TRP A 278 5.32 1.21 22.77
N ILE A 279 4.14 1.30 23.39
CA ILE A 279 2.82 1.41 22.75
C ILE A 279 2.24 2.82 23.00
N ASN A 280 1.27 3.23 22.18
CA ASN A 280 0.69 4.58 22.26
C ASN A 280 -0.38 4.77 23.36
N ILE A 281 -0.63 3.74 24.19
CA ILE A 281 -1.59 3.76 25.32
C ILE A 281 -0.88 3.46 26.64
#